data_AF-A0A7V0NRY8-F1
#
_entry.id   AF-A0A7V0NRY8-F1
#
_cell.length_a   1.000
_cell.length_b   1.000
_cell.length_c   1.000
_cell.angle_alpha   90.00
_cell.angle_beta   90.00
_cell.angle_gamma   90.00
#
_symmetry.space_group_name_H-M   'P 1'
#
loop_
_entity.id
_entity.type
_entity.pdbx_description
1 polymer ?
#
loop_
_entity_poly.entity_id
_entity_poly.type
_entity_poly.pdbx_seq_one_letter_code
_entity_poly.pdbx_strand_id
1 'polypeptide(L)'
;MSYDWNNKERLKTLKVGGKDDILIFETENEKAEVYLKNGDIDKVVCSAGRDRTVIGKDKMHHIVVGEGNSQRDVYHYLKPGGPAPFMRLGITKHCGKGTWSSLPHSFELNLETGFEEVFFYLLEGEPGRALQLGKGVWHDGSDVDDAWFVKDRTWSTVPMGYHPVVGEPGVSVSYIWVYLAKKKEWEKI
;
A
#
# COMPACT_ATOMS: atom_id res chain seq x y z
N MET A 1 -14.03 -15.95 -1.09
CA MET A 1 -14.74 -14.77 -0.53
C MET A 1 -13.84 -13.56 -0.77
N SER A 2 -14.39 -12.36 -0.93
CA SER A 2 -13.58 -11.13 -0.97
C SER A 2 -12.91 -10.90 0.38
N TYR A 3 -11.75 -10.25 0.40
CA TYR A 3 -11.07 -9.87 1.64
C TYR A 3 -11.82 -8.73 2.38
N ASP A 4 -11.72 -8.72 3.70
CA ASP A 4 -12.37 -7.74 4.56
C ASP A 4 -11.64 -6.39 4.60
N TRP A 5 -12.34 -5.35 5.05
CA TRP A 5 -11.81 -4.00 5.23
C TRP A 5 -11.72 -3.62 6.72
N ASN A 6 -10.63 -2.96 7.12
CA ASN A 6 -10.43 -2.45 8.48
C ASN A 6 -11.05 -1.06 8.70
N ASN A 7 -11.22 -0.29 7.62
CA ASN A 7 -11.90 1.00 7.60
C ASN A 7 -12.80 1.12 6.37
N LYS A 8 -13.56 2.21 6.24
CA LYS A 8 -14.45 2.37 5.07
C LYS A 8 -13.64 2.52 3.80
N GLU A 9 -14.04 1.80 2.75
CA GLU A 9 -13.52 2.01 1.40
C GLU A 9 -13.82 3.45 0.95
N ARG A 10 -12.76 4.25 0.86
CA ARG A 10 -12.81 5.67 0.46
C ARG A 10 -11.94 5.90 -0.77
N LEU A 11 -12.33 5.27 -1.87
CA LEU A 11 -11.67 5.38 -3.17
C LEU A 11 -12.70 5.84 -4.21
N LYS A 12 -12.27 6.74 -5.11
CA LYS A 12 -13.09 7.32 -6.19
C LYS A 12 -12.70 6.77 -7.55
N THR A 13 -11.40 6.74 -7.85
CA THR A 13 -10.85 6.32 -9.14
C THR A 13 -10.31 4.90 -9.05
N LEU A 14 -9.68 4.54 -7.94
CA LEU A 14 -9.08 3.22 -7.76
C LEU A 14 -10.15 2.22 -7.31
N LYS A 15 -10.35 1.16 -8.09
CA LYS A 15 -11.13 -0.01 -7.71
C LYS A 15 -10.18 -1.09 -7.21
N VAL A 16 -10.52 -1.71 -6.09
CA VAL A 16 -9.71 -2.78 -5.50
C VAL A 16 -10.54 -4.02 -5.25
N GLY A 17 -9.89 -5.17 -5.31
CA GLY A 17 -10.50 -6.44 -4.99
C GLY A 17 -9.47 -7.54 -4.96
N GLY A 18 -9.91 -8.75 -4.65
CA GLY A 18 -9.02 -9.90 -4.65
C GLY A 18 -9.66 -11.11 -4.02
N LYS A 19 -9.11 -12.28 -4.37
CA LYS A 19 -9.42 -13.59 -3.79
C LYS A 19 -8.31 -14.56 -4.15
N ASP A 20 -8.22 -15.67 -3.41
CA ASP A 20 -7.38 -16.82 -3.75
C ASP A 20 -5.92 -16.43 -4.07
N ASP A 21 -5.33 -15.57 -3.23
CA ASP A 21 -3.96 -15.05 -3.36
C ASP A 21 -3.71 -14.20 -4.61
N ILE A 22 -4.76 -13.62 -5.20
CA ILE A 22 -4.67 -12.67 -6.28
C ILE A 22 -5.37 -11.37 -5.86
N LEU A 23 -4.63 -10.26 -5.87
CA LEU A 23 -5.17 -8.91 -5.69
C LEU A 23 -5.32 -8.22 -7.04
N ILE A 24 -6.33 -7.40 -7.18
CA ILE A 24 -6.65 -6.63 -8.39
C ILE A 24 -6.79 -5.17 -8.00
N PHE A 25 -6.04 -4.32 -8.70
CA PHE A 25 -6.12 -2.86 -8.64
C PHE A 25 -6.42 -2.35 -10.03
N GLU A 26 -7.47 -1.54 -10.19
CA GLU A 26 -7.93 -1.12 -11.50
C GLU A 26 -8.41 0.33 -11.48
N THR A 27 -8.01 1.08 -12.49
CA THR A 27 -8.58 2.38 -12.86
C THR A 27 -9.26 2.23 -14.22
N GLU A 28 -9.75 3.33 -14.82
CA GLU A 28 -10.28 3.28 -16.18
C GLU A 28 -9.23 2.85 -17.23
N ASN A 29 -7.94 3.17 -17.01
CA ASN A 29 -6.89 3.02 -18.01
C ASN A 29 -5.76 2.06 -17.62
N GLU A 30 -5.69 1.66 -16.34
CA GLU A 30 -4.61 0.86 -15.78
C GLU A 30 -5.18 -0.29 -14.94
N LYS A 31 -4.54 -1.45 -15.00
CA LYS A 31 -4.85 -2.60 -14.16
C LYS A 31 -3.57 -3.26 -13.67
N ALA A 32 -3.52 -3.62 -12.40
CA ALA A 32 -2.49 -4.46 -11.83
C ALA A 32 -3.11 -5.70 -11.17
N GLU A 33 -2.67 -6.88 -11.58
CA GLU A 33 -2.94 -8.16 -10.90
C GLU A 33 -1.69 -8.55 -10.11
N VAL A 34 -1.83 -8.66 -8.79
CA VAL A 34 -0.74 -9.02 -7.88
C VAL A 34 -0.95 -10.43 -7.41
N TYR A 35 -0.03 -11.32 -7.76
CA TYR A 35 -0.07 -12.73 -7.39
C TYR A 35 0.76 -12.89 -6.13
N LEU A 36 0.15 -13.46 -5.08
CA LEU A 36 0.79 -13.66 -3.79
C LEU A 36 1.27 -15.10 -3.66
N LYS A 37 2.39 -15.28 -2.97
CA LYS A 37 2.93 -16.59 -2.60
C LYS A 37 3.80 -16.46 -1.36
N ASN A 38 3.51 -17.27 -0.35
CA ASN A 38 4.27 -17.33 0.91
C ASN A 38 4.43 -15.95 1.58
N GLY A 39 3.32 -15.20 1.75
CA GLY A 39 3.34 -13.90 2.42
C GLY A 39 4.04 -12.79 1.64
N ASP A 40 4.18 -12.94 0.32
CA ASP A 40 4.91 -11.99 -0.52
C ASP A 40 4.30 -11.87 -1.93
N ILE A 41 4.70 -10.85 -2.67
CA ILE A 41 4.37 -10.71 -4.10
C ILE A 41 5.25 -11.67 -4.90
N ASP A 42 4.65 -12.67 -5.56
CA ASP A 42 5.34 -13.54 -6.53
C ASP A 42 5.62 -12.79 -7.84
N LYS A 43 4.59 -12.11 -8.36
CA LYS A 43 4.66 -11.28 -9.58
C LYS A 43 3.53 -10.28 -9.64
N VAL A 44 3.74 -9.23 -10.43
CA VAL A 44 2.75 -8.24 -10.82
C VAL A 44 2.55 -8.30 -12.33
N VAL A 45 1.30 -8.40 -12.77
CA VAL A 45 0.91 -8.24 -14.17
C VAL A 45 0.22 -6.89 -14.31
N CYS A 46 0.87 -5.97 -15.00
CA CYS A 46 0.36 -4.62 -15.24
C CYS A 46 -0.12 -4.50 -16.68
N SER A 47 -1.30 -3.93 -16.87
CA SER A 47 -1.88 -3.57 -18.15
C SER A 47 -2.16 -2.07 -18.17
N ALA A 48 -1.68 -1.35 -19.18
CA ALA A 48 -1.96 0.07 -19.40
C ALA A 48 -2.20 0.31 -20.89
N GLY A 49 -3.42 0.73 -21.26
CA GLY A 49 -3.83 0.77 -22.66
C GLY A 49 -3.73 -0.60 -23.34
N ARG A 50 -2.87 -0.74 -24.35
CA ARG A 50 -2.62 -2.02 -25.05
C ARG A 50 -1.42 -2.79 -24.51
N ASP A 51 -0.61 -2.15 -23.68
CA ASP A 51 0.64 -2.73 -23.19
C ASP A 51 0.37 -3.62 -21.97
N ARG A 52 1.04 -4.76 -21.94
CA ARG A 52 0.96 -5.72 -20.84
C ARG A 52 2.36 -6.14 -20.41
N THR A 53 2.71 -5.86 -19.17
CA THR A 53 4.04 -6.09 -18.60
C THR A 53 3.96 -7.02 -17.39
N VAL A 54 4.87 -8.00 -17.31
CA VAL A 54 5.01 -8.90 -16.16
C VAL A 54 6.30 -8.56 -15.41
N ILE A 55 6.17 -8.29 -14.11
CA ILE A 55 7.25 -7.90 -13.22
C ILE A 55 7.35 -8.98 -12.14
N GLY A 56 8.45 -9.75 -12.15
CA GLY A 56 8.76 -10.73 -11.11
C GLY A 56 9.66 -10.15 -10.03
N LYS A 57 9.98 -10.98 -9.03
CA LYS A 57 10.93 -10.70 -7.93
C LYS A 57 12.37 -10.42 -8.38
N ASP A 58 12.68 -10.51 -9.65
CA ASP A 58 14.01 -10.21 -10.23
C ASP A 58 14.07 -8.79 -10.82
N LYS A 59 12.92 -8.11 -10.98
CA LYS A 59 12.81 -6.82 -11.68
C LYS A 59 12.34 -5.67 -10.80
N MET A 60 11.97 -5.93 -9.55
CA MET A 60 11.56 -4.90 -8.60
C MET A 60 12.76 -4.06 -8.14
N HIS A 61 12.49 -2.82 -7.75
CA HIS A 61 13.50 -1.95 -7.15
C HIS A 61 13.43 -2.05 -5.62
N HIS A 62 14.48 -2.59 -5.01
CA HIS A 62 14.62 -2.74 -3.56
C HIS A 62 15.43 -1.59 -2.96
N ILE A 63 14.91 -1.05 -1.85
CA ILE A 63 15.61 -0.11 -0.98
C ILE A 63 15.35 -0.47 0.49
N VAL A 64 16.30 -0.12 1.35
CA VAL A 64 16.11 -0.15 2.81
C VAL A 64 15.85 1.28 3.27
N VAL A 65 14.82 1.47 4.11
CA VAL A 65 14.44 2.80 4.59
C VAL A 65 14.32 2.78 6.12
N GLY A 66 14.75 3.88 6.75
CA GLY A 66 14.71 4.03 8.20
C GLY A 66 15.79 3.23 8.93
N GLU A 67 15.76 3.33 10.25
CA GLU A 67 16.70 2.68 11.16
C GLU A 67 15.99 2.27 12.45
N GLY A 68 16.59 1.36 13.21
CA GLY A 68 16.06 0.89 14.49
C GLY A 68 14.62 0.38 14.38
N ASN A 69 13.72 0.98 15.15
CA ASN A 69 12.31 0.60 15.18
C ASN A 69 11.51 1.04 13.95
N SER A 70 12.13 1.71 12.96
CA SER A 70 11.49 2.12 11.71
C SER A 70 12.12 1.50 10.45
N GLN A 71 13.10 0.61 10.64
CA GLN A 71 13.79 -0.05 9.55
C GLN A 71 12.88 -1.04 8.82
N ARG A 72 12.86 -0.92 7.49
CA ARG A 72 12.01 -1.72 6.61
C ARG A 72 12.62 -1.88 5.23
N ASP A 73 12.29 -3.00 4.59
CA ASP A 73 12.56 -3.23 3.18
C ASP A 73 11.37 -2.75 2.35
N VAL A 74 11.64 -2.00 1.27
CA VAL A 74 10.61 -1.53 0.34
C VAL A 74 10.94 -2.03 -1.07
N TYR A 75 10.00 -2.73 -1.67
CA TYR A 75 10.12 -3.31 -3.01
C TYR A 75 9.10 -2.67 -3.94
N HIS A 76 9.59 -1.90 -4.92
CA HIS A 76 8.77 -1.18 -5.88
C HIS A 76 8.61 -2.01 -7.15
N TYR A 77 7.36 -2.32 -7.51
CA TYR A 77 7.01 -3.04 -8.74
C TYR A 77 6.54 -2.08 -9.83
N LEU A 78 5.70 -1.10 -9.50
CA LEU A 78 5.31 0.00 -10.40
C LEU A 78 5.86 1.31 -9.84
N LYS A 79 6.79 1.90 -10.57
CA LYS A 79 7.57 3.10 -10.17
C LYS A 79 7.45 4.21 -11.22
N PRO A 80 7.88 5.45 -10.92
CA PRO A 80 7.91 6.53 -11.91
C PRO A 80 8.68 6.12 -13.17
N GLY A 81 8.11 6.42 -14.34
CA GLY A 81 8.67 6.01 -15.64
C GLY A 81 8.51 4.52 -15.98
N GLY A 82 7.78 3.76 -15.17
CA GLY A 82 7.42 2.37 -15.43
C GLY A 82 6.23 2.19 -16.40
N PRO A 83 5.69 0.96 -16.51
CA PRO A 83 4.63 0.65 -17.46
C PRO A 83 3.25 1.24 -17.09
N ALA A 84 3.08 1.70 -15.85
CA ALA A 84 1.86 2.33 -15.36
C ALA A 84 2.05 3.86 -15.28
N PRO A 85 1.32 4.67 -16.08
CA PRO A 85 1.40 6.12 -16.04
C PRO A 85 1.22 6.74 -14.65
N PHE A 86 0.19 6.34 -13.91
CA PHE A 86 -0.20 6.95 -12.62
C PHE A 86 -0.18 5.97 -11.46
N MET A 87 -0.44 4.68 -11.69
CA MET A 87 -0.45 3.69 -10.62
C MET A 87 0.97 3.41 -10.13
N ARG A 88 1.15 3.46 -8.81
CA ARG A 88 2.39 3.08 -8.12
C ARG A 88 2.06 1.93 -7.21
N LEU A 89 2.95 0.94 -7.16
CA LEU A 89 2.68 -0.33 -6.49
C LEU A 89 3.97 -0.92 -5.94
N GLY A 90 3.90 -1.38 -4.70
CA GLY A 90 4.98 -2.13 -4.10
C GLY A 90 4.55 -2.83 -2.82
N ILE A 91 5.53 -3.40 -2.14
CA ILE A 91 5.36 -4.00 -0.82
C ILE A 91 6.41 -3.43 0.13
N THR A 92 5.96 -3.04 1.31
CA THR A 92 6.84 -2.69 2.43
C THR A 92 6.82 -3.84 3.43
N LYS A 93 8.01 -4.23 3.91
CA LYS A 93 8.19 -5.30 4.89
C LYS A 93 8.96 -4.76 6.08
N HIS A 94 8.37 -4.87 7.26
CA HIS A 94 9.05 -4.53 8.51
C HIS A 94 10.23 -5.48 8.72
N CYS A 95 11.40 -4.95 9.07
CA CYS A 95 12.56 -5.80 9.39
C CYS A 95 12.46 -6.43 10.79
N GLY A 96 11.54 -5.96 11.63
CA GLY A 96 11.33 -6.43 12.99
C GLY A 96 9.87 -6.64 13.35
N LYS A 97 9.64 -7.07 14.60
CA LYS A 97 8.31 -7.19 15.20
C LYS A 97 8.01 -5.95 16.04
N GLY A 98 6.78 -5.46 16.00
CA GLY A 98 6.40 -4.23 16.71
C GLY A 98 7.13 -2.97 16.23
N THR A 99 7.62 -2.98 14.98
CA THR A 99 8.27 -1.83 14.35
C THR A 99 7.25 -0.95 13.64
N TRP A 100 7.67 0.26 13.27
CA TRP A 100 6.87 1.30 12.66
C TRP A 100 7.24 1.50 11.19
N SER A 101 6.26 1.85 10.37
CA SER A 101 6.48 2.26 8.98
C SER A 101 5.44 3.29 8.53
N SER A 102 5.48 3.65 7.25
CA SER A 102 4.54 4.59 6.64
C SER A 102 4.48 5.96 7.32
N LEU A 103 5.65 6.42 7.81
CA LEU A 103 5.83 7.81 8.17
C LEU A 103 5.63 8.66 6.90
N PRO A 104 4.93 9.81 6.99
CA PRO A 104 4.53 10.55 5.80
C PRO A 104 5.74 11.14 5.08
N HIS A 105 5.65 11.17 3.76
CA HIS A 105 6.51 11.94 2.88
C HIS A 105 6.14 13.41 2.96
N SER A 106 7.07 14.30 2.62
CA SER A 106 6.86 15.75 2.74
C SER A 106 5.64 16.26 2.00
N PHE A 107 5.30 15.69 0.83
CA PHE A 107 4.12 16.12 0.07
C PHE A 107 2.81 15.74 0.79
N GLU A 108 2.79 14.64 1.54
CA GLU A 108 1.59 14.15 2.24
C GLU A 108 1.21 15.08 3.40
N LEU A 109 2.12 15.96 3.84
CA LEU A 109 1.85 17.00 4.83
C LEU A 109 1.23 18.27 4.23
N ASN A 110 1.28 18.44 2.91
CA ASN A 110 0.58 19.50 2.19
C ASN A 110 -0.78 18.96 1.75
N LEU A 111 -1.74 18.94 2.68
CA LEU A 111 -3.02 18.25 2.50
C LEU A 111 -3.79 18.76 1.27
N GLU A 112 -4.17 17.83 0.40
CA GLU A 112 -4.92 18.10 -0.81
C GLU A 112 -5.98 17.02 -1.06
N THR A 113 -7.01 17.36 -1.84
CA THR A 113 -8.06 16.41 -2.21
C THR A 113 -7.64 15.54 -3.40
N GLY A 114 -8.30 14.39 -3.53
CA GLY A 114 -8.15 13.49 -4.68
C GLY A 114 -6.99 12.50 -4.61
N PHE A 115 -6.15 12.55 -3.58
CA PHE A 115 -5.16 11.51 -3.31
C PHE A 115 -5.87 10.22 -2.89
N GLU A 116 -5.43 9.09 -3.45
CA GLU A 116 -6.01 7.78 -3.20
C GLU A 116 -4.87 6.79 -2.98
N GLU A 117 -4.87 6.17 -1.80
CA GLU A 117 -3.93 5.12 -1.44
C GLU A 117 -4.65 4.02 -0.65
N VAL A 118 -4.21 2.79 -0.85
CA VAL A 118 -4.78 1.60 -0.26
C VAL A 118 -3.66 0.65 0.14
N PHE A 119 -3.81 0.03 1.31
CA PHE A 119 -2.94 -1.03 1.80
C PHE A 119 -3.69 -2.37 1.85
N PHE A 120 -3.01 -3.44 1.46
CA PHE A 120 -3.37 -4.83 1.76
C PHE A 120 -2.36 -5.41 2.74
N TYR A 121 -2.83 -5.90 3.88
CA TYR A 121 -1.96 -6.34 4.96
C TYR A 121 -1.63 -7.83 4.90
N LEU A 122 -0.38 -8.14 5.23
CA LEU A 122 0.17 -9.48 5.43
C LEU A 122 0.85 -9.47 6.80
N LEU A 123 0.23 -10.11 7.79
CA LEU A 123 0.73 -10.14 9.16
C LEU A 123 1.27 -11.52 9.52
N GLU A 124 2.39 -11.55 10.26
CA GLU A 124 2.97 -12.77 10.78
C GLU A 124 3.25 -12.68 12.28
N GLY A 125 2.93 -13.74 13.01
CA GLY A 125 3.14 -13.84 14.45
C GLY A 125 1.90 -13.49 15.29
N GLU A 126 1.99 -13.82 16.58
CA GLU A 126 0.91 -13.60 17.56
C GLU A 126 1.03 -12.23 18.22
N PRO A 127 -0.08 -11.55 18.58
CA PRO A 127 -1.47 -12.04 18.50
C PRO A 127 -2.18 -11.81 17.14
N GLY A 128 -1.42 -11.55 16.06
CA GLY A 128 -1.99 -11.40 14.71
C GLY A 128 -2.73 -10.09 14.45
N ARG A 129 -2.34 -9.01 15.16
CA ARG A 129 -2.98 -7.70 15.07
C ARG A 129 -1.95 -6.57 14.92
N ALA A 130 -2.35 -5.53 14.19
CA ALA A 130 -1.59 -4.30 13.98
C ALA A 130 -2.51 -3.07 14.16
N LEU A 131 -1.92 -1.89 14.13
CA LEU A 131 -2.58 -0.59 14.17
C LEU A 131 -2.18 0.23 12.95
N GLN A 132 -3.16 0.81 12.26
CA GLN A 132 -2.98 1.89 11.30
C GLN A 132 -3.50 3.18 11.93
N LEU A 133 -2.70 4.24 11.93
CA LEU A 133 -3.14 5.57 12.30
C LEU A 133 -3.47 6.36 11.03
N GLY A 134 -4.32 7.36 11.12
CA GLY A 134 -4.60 8.27 10.01
C GLY A 134 -5.02 9.64 10.50
N LYS A 135 -4.22 10.65 10.17
CA LYS A 135 -4.50 12.06 10.42
C LYS A 135 -4.25 12.90 9.18
N GLY A 136 -5.30 13.52 8.65
CA GLY A 136 -5.24 14.34 7.43
C GLY A 136 -6.59 14.38 6.71
N VAL A 137 -6.59 14.15 5.40
CA VAL A 137 -7.79 14.24 4.56
C VAL A 137 -7.98 13.01 3.67
N TRP A 138 -9.24 12.64 3.46
CA TRP A 138 -9.62 11.64 2.45
C TRP A 138 -9.64 12.26 1.04
N HIS A 139 -9.86 11.41 0.02
CA HIS A 139 -9.94 11.85 -1.37
C HIS A 139 -11.02 12.92 -1.63
N ASP A 140 -12.08 12.97 -0.83
CA ASP A 140 -13.18 13.93 -0.93
C ASP A 140 -12.93 15.22 -0.13
N GLY A 141 -11.80 15.32 0.57
CA GLY A 141 -11.43 16.45 1.42
C GLY A 141 -12.03 16.42 2.82
N SER A 142 -12.75 15.36 3.21
CA SER A 142 -13.19 15.22 4.59
C SER A 142 -12.01 14.88 5.51
N ASP A 143 -11.98 15.51 6.68
CA ASP A 143 -10.92 15.32 7.66
C ASP A 143 -10.98 13.96 8.35
N VAL A 144 -9.82 13.51 8.84
CA VAL A 144 -9.69 12.35 9.72
C VAL A 144 -8.59 12.56 10.76
N ASP A 145 -8.83 12.05 11.96
CA ASP A 145 -7.85 11.83 13.01
C ASP A 145 -8.31 10.59 13.80
N ASP A 146 -7.84 9.41 13.39
CA ASP A 146 -8.37 8.12 13.87
C ASP A 146 -7.28 7.02 13.86
N ALA A 147 -7.60 5.89 14.48
CA ALA A 147 -6.79 4.68 14.50
C ALA A 147 -7.65 3.42 14.30
N TRP A 148 -7.16 2.50 13.47
CA TRP A 148 -7.86 1.26 13.14
C TRP A 148 -7.02 0.05 13.51
N PHE A 149 -7.69 -0.96 14.09
CA PHE A 149 -7.11 -2.29 14.22
C PHE A 149 -7.05 -2.96 12.85
N VAL A 150 -5.92 -3.59 12.57
CA VAL A 150 -5.63 -4.26 11.30
C VAL A 150 -5.36 -5.74 11.55
N LYS A 151 -5.85 -6.59 10.67
CA LYS A 151 -5.64 -8.06 10.71
C LYS A 151 -4.95 -8.56 9.44
N ASP A 152 -4.49 -9.80 9.46
CA ASP A 152 -3.94 -10.45 8.28
C ASP A 152 -4.96 -10.49 7.12
N ARG A 153 -4.49 -10.28 5.89
CA ARG A 153 -5.27 -10.34 4.65
C ARG A 153 -6.49 -9.44 4.61
N THR A 154 -6.31 -8.19 5.04
CA THR A 154 -7.36 -7.16 5.05
C THR A 154 -6.93 -5.91 4.30
N TRP A 155 -7.91 -5.10 3.89
CA TRP A 155 -7.74 -3.82 3.23
C TRP A 155 -7.85 -2.64 4.20
N SER A 156 -7.13 -1.56 3.90
CA SER A 156 -7.41 -0.24 4.47
C SER A 156 -7.24 0.84 3.42
N THR A 157 -8.15 1.82 3.40
CA THR A 157 -7.88 3.09 2.72
C THR A 157 -6.93 3.92 3.59
N VAL A 158 -6.01 4.65 2.95
CA VAL A 158 -5.00 5.49 3.59
C VAL A 158 -5.29 6.95 3.25
N PRO A 159 -5.46 7.83 4.25
CA PRO A 159 -5.66 9.26 4.00
C PRO A 159 -4.35 9.92 3.59
N MET A 160 -4.45 11.02 2.84
CA MET A 160 -3.32 11.92 2.69
C MET A 160 -3.06 12.61 4.02
N GLY A 161 -1.82 12.63 4.50
CA GLY A 161 -1.48 13.11 5.84
C GLY A 161 -0.55 12.15 6.57
N TYR A 162 -0.57 12.19 7.90
CA TYR A 162 0.19 11.29 8.76
C TYR A 162 -0.52 9.94 8.92
N HIS A 163 0.05 8.84 8.41
CA HIS A 163 -0.62 7.53 8.36
C HIS A 163 0.28 6.32 8.70
N PRO A 164 1.01 6.33 9.83
CA PRO A 164 1.92 5.24 10.16
C PRO A 164 1.19 3.93 10.48
N VAL A 165 1.96 2.85 10.40
CA VAL A 165 1.51 1.49 10.76
C VAL A 165 2.49 0.86 11.75
N VAL A 166 1.96 0.12 12.73
CA VAL A 166 2.74 -0.64 13.72
C VAL A 166 2.10 -1.99 14.03
N GLY A 167 2.90 -3.04 14.16
CA GLY A 167 2.44 -4.34 14.65
C GLY A 167 2.30 -4.37 16.18
N GLU A 168 1.39 -5.17 16.73
CA GLU A 168 1.44 -5.47 18.17
C GLU A 168 2.73 -6.22 18.54
N PRO A 169 3.14 -6.25 19.83
CA PRO A 169 4.32 -7.01 20.24
C PRO A 169 4.25 -8.46 19.75
N GLY A 170 5.29 -8.92 19.06
CA GLY A 170 5.34 -10.27 18.48
C GLY A 170 4.92 -10.36 17.01
N VAL A 171 4.29 -9.32 16.47
CA VAL A 171 3.75 -9.26 15.09
C VAL A 171 4.71 -8.51 14.17
N SER A 172 5.04 -9.15 13.04
CA SER A 172 5.69 -8.50 11.90
C SER A 172 4.62 -8.05 10.91
N VAL A 173 4.80 -6.86 10.34
CA VAL A 173 3.86 -6.26 9.39
C VAL A 173 4.51 -6.17 8.01
N SER A 174 3.86 -6.74 7.02
CA SER A 174 4.09 -6.42 5.62
C SER A 174 2.80 -5.87 5.02
N TYR A 175 2.91 -4.97 4.05
CA TYR A 175 1.74 -4.45 3.37
C TYR A 175 2.07 -4.09 1.93
N ILE A 176 1.15 -4.50 1.05
CA ILE A 176 1.17 -4.14 -0.36
C ILE A 176 0.45 -2.80 -0.45
N TRP A 177 1.11 -1.82 -1.01
CA TRP A 177 0.60 -0.48 -1.15
C TRP A 177 0.37 -0.14 -2.62
N VAL A 178 -0.74 0.53 -2.89
CA VAL A 178 -1.04 1.14 -4.18
C VAL A 178 -1.53 2.55 -3.97
N TYR A 179 -0.95 3.50 -4.71
CA TYR A 179 -1.44 4.87 -4.76
C TYR A 179 -1.47 5.38 -6.20
N LEU A 180 -2.27 6.43 -6.44
CA LEU A 180 -2.38 7.08 -7.75
C LEU A 180 -1.61 8.41 -7.75
N ALA A 181 -0.47 8.44 -8.42
CA ALA A 181 0.34 9.64 -8.64
C ALA A 181 -0.27 10.53 -9.74
N LYS A 182 -1.44 11.14 -9.46
CA LYS A 182 -2.16 12.01 -10.42
C LYS A 182 -1.44 13.35 -10.65
N LYS A 183 -0.55 13.72 -9.72
CA LYS A 183 0.31 14.90 -9.80
C LYS A 183 1.77 14.47 -9.65
N LYS A 184 2.68 15.23 -10.28
CA LYS A 184 4.11 14.89 -10.29
C LYS A 184 4.72 14.97 -8.88
N GLU A 185 4.23 15.89 -8.06
CA GLU A 185 4.63 16.09 -6.67
C GLU A 185 4.18 14.97 -5.73
N TRP A 186 3.30 14.06 -6.16
CA TRP A 186 2.82 12.92 -5.36
C TRP A 186 3.68 11.67 -5.51
N GLU A 187 4.83 11.77 -6.17
CA GLU A 187 5.78 10.66 -6.26
C GLU A 187 6.53 10.48 -4.94
N LYS A 188 6.59 9.23 -4.45
CA LYS A 188 7.30 8.84 -3.22
C LYS A 188 8.78 8.51 -3.46
N ILE A 189 9.23 8.48 -4.71
CA ILE A 189 10.59 8.12 -5.17
C ILE A 189 11.10 9.15 -6.16
#